data_AF-A0A438FMK0-F1
#
_entry.id   AF-A0A438FMK0-F1
#
_cell.length_a   1.000
_cell.length_b   1.000
_cell.length_c   1.000
_cell.angle_alpha   90.00
_cell.angle_beta   90.00
_cell.angle_gamma   90.00
#
_symmetry.space_group_name_H-M   'P 1'
#
loop_
_entity.id
_entity.type
_entity.pdbx_description
1 polymer ?
#
loop_
_entity_poly.entity_id
_entity_poly.type
_entity_poly.pdbx_seq_one_letter_code
_entity_poly.pdbx_strand_id
1 'polypeptide(L)'
;MIEVEIGIVGSVPVVIGAPNIQDFAPSRGSILHIKELKDAEPVAKTMKYLAEHPEAYNQSLRWKYEGPSDSFKALVDMAAVHSSCRLCIHLATAIREKEENSPGFQKRPCKCTRGSETVYHLYIRERGRFEMESIFLR
;
A
#
# COMPACT_ATOMS: atom_id res chain seq x y z
N MET A 1 -8.87 -16.78 1.68
CA MET A 1 -9.89 -15.76 1.99
C MET A 1 -9.76 -15.51 3.47
N ILE A 2 -9.11 -14.40 3.88
CA ILE A 2 -9.21 -13.96 5.27
C ILE A 2 -10.69 -13.65 5.44
N GLU A 3 -11.38 -14.34 6.34
CA GLU A 3 -12.82 -14.15 6.51
C GLU A 3 -13.09 -12.67 6.77
N VAL A 4 -13.81 -12.06 5.83
CA VAL A 4 -14.19 -10.64 5.84
C VAL A 4 -15.01 -10.30 7.10
N GLU A 5 -15.59 -11.31 7.76
CA GLU A 5 -16.35 -11.19 9.00
C GLU A 5 -15.52 -10.70 10.20
N ILE A 6 -14.24 -11.10 10.32
CA ILE A 6 -13.36 -10.67 11.42
C ILE A 6 -13.11 -9.15 11.36
N GLY A 7 -13.07 -8.60 10.14
CA GLY A 7 -12.92 -7.17 9.89
C GLY A 7 -14.06 -6.32 10.47
N ILE A 8 -15.27 -6.88 10.57
CA ILE A 8 -16.49 -6.19 11.01
C ILE A 8 -16.61 -6.20 12.53
N VAL A 9 -16.22 -7.31 13.20
CA VAL A 9 -16.48 -7.53 14.63
C VAL A 9 -15.49 -6.80 15.56
N GLY A 10 -14.35 -6.31 15.07
CA GLY A 10 -13.37 -5.67 15.98
C GLY A 10 -12.46 -6.66 16.67
N SER A 11 -11.95 -7.65 15.91
CA SER A 11 -11.00 -8.64 16.42
C SER A 11 -9.65 -8.60 15.73
N VAL A 12 -8.62 -9.05 16.45
CA VAL A 12 -7.27 -9.25 15.93
C VAL A 12 -7.18 -10.66 15.33
N PRO A 13 -7.12 -10.83 14.00
CA PRO A 13 -7.06 -12.15 13.38
C PRO A 13 -5.76 -12.88 13.69
N VAL A 14 -5.88 -14.20 13.92
CA VAL A 14 -4.76 -15.14 13.83
C VAL A 14 -4.78 -15.74 12.42
N VAL A 15 -3.70 -15.54 11.67
CA VAL A 15 -3.61 -15.93 10.26
C VAL A 15 -2.53 -16.99 10.09
N ILE A 16 -2.86 -18.03 9.34
CA ILE A 16 -1.93 -19.03 8.81
C ILE A 16 -1.99 -18.89 7.29
N GLY A 17 -0.87 -18.64 6.62
CA GLY A 17 -0.91 -18.39 5.19
C GLY A 17 0.43 -18.01 4.58
N ALA A 18 0.37 -17.09 3.61
CA ALA A 18 1.54 -16.68 2.86
C ALA A 18 2.60 -16.04 3.79
N PRO A 19 3.90 -16.33 3.60
CA PRO A 19 4.96 -15.82 4.47
C PRO A 19 5.07 -14.29 4.48
N ASN A 20 4.51 -13.63 3.47
CA ASN A 20 4.46 -12.18 3.30
C ASN A 20 3.09 -11.56 3.67
N ILE A 21 2.25 -12.26 4.43
CA ILE A 21 0.89 -11.77 4.78
C ILE A 21 0.92 -10.42 5.53
N GLN A 22 2.01 -10.11 6.21
CA GLN A 22 2.20 -8.83 6.91
C GLN A 22 2.20 -7.62 5.96
N ASP A 23 2.60 -7.81 4.69
CA ASP A 23 2.55 -6.75 3.68
C ASP A 23 1.11 -6.38 3.30
N PHE A 24 0.17 -7.27 3.60
CA PHE A 24 -1.27 -7.11 3.36
C PHE A 24 -2.04 -6.80 4.65
N ALA A 25 -1.36 -6.57 5.77
CA ALA A 25 -2.00 -6.19 7.02
C ALA A 25 -2.40 -4.70 6.99
N PRO A 26 -3.58 -4.33 7.53
CA PRO A 26 -4.00 -2.93 7.63
C PRO A 26 -2.97 -2.01 8.32
N SER A 27 -2.34 -2.52 9.38
CA SER A 27 -1.26 -1.85 10.09
C SER A 27 -0.33 -2.88 10.72
N ARG A 28 0.85 -2.44 11.18
CA ARG A 28 1.73 -3.33 11.95
C ARG A 28 1.03 -3.77 13.23
N GLY A 29 1.05 -5.07 13.52
CA GLY A 29 0.44 -5.64 14.73
C GLY A 29 -1.10 -5.73 14.70
N SER A 30 -1.73 -5.47 13.55
CA SER A 30 -3.18 -5.69 13.39
C SER A 30 -3.55 -7.16 13.15
N ILE A 31 -2.57 -8.03 12.91
CA ILE A 31 -2.75 -9.47 12.73
C ILE A 31 -1.68 -10.24 13.52
N LEU A 32 -2.01 -11.44 13.98
CA LEU A 32 -1.07 -12.42 14.53
C LEU A 32 -0.79 -13.47 13.45
N HIS A 33 0.47 -13.69 13.10
CA HIS A 33 0.83 -14.59 12.00
C HIS A 33 1.57 -15.82 12.54
N ILE A 34 1.02 -17.00 12.22
CA ILE A 34 1.69 -18.29 12.43
C ILE A 34 2.28 -18.70 11.08
N LYS A 35 3.59 -18.51 10.90
CA LYS A 35 4.28 -18.85 9.65
C LYS A 35 4.64 -20.33 9.62
N GLU A 36 5.04 -20.87 10.75
CA GLU A 36 5.38 -22.27 10.93
C GLU A 36 4.93 -22.79 12.30
N LEU A 37 4.96 -24.11 12.51
CA LEU A 37 4.42 -24.73 13.72
C LEU A 37 5.03 -24.18 15.03
N LYS A 38 6.31 -23.78 14.98
CA LYS A 38 7.01 -23.23 16.15
C LYS A 38 6.49 -21.86 16.59
N ASP A 39 5.76 -21.15 15.72
CA ASP A 39 5.16 -19.85 16.04
C ASP A 39 3.84 -19.98 16.82
N ALA A 40 3.25 -21.18 16.85
CA ALA A 40 1.96 -21.40 17.50
C ALA A 40 1.99 -21.07 19.00
N GLU A 41 3.03 -21.50 19.73
CA GLU A 41 3.17 -21.21 21.15
C GLU A 41 3.44 -19.72 21.43
N PRO A 42 4.39 -19.04 20.74
CA PRO A 42 4.54 -17.58 20.84
C PRO A 42 3.24 -16.82 20.56
N VAL A 43 2.51 -17.17 19.50
CA VAL A 43 1.24 -16.51 19.16
C VAL A 43 0.19 -16.73 20.24
N ALA A 44 0.07 -17.95 20.79
CA ALA A 44 -0.84 -18.23 21.89
C ALA A 44 -0.50 -17.42 23.16
N LYS A 45 0.79 -17.20 23.44
CA LYS A 45 1.22 -16.29 24.53
C LYS A 45 0.79 -14.85 24.26
N THR A 46 0.95 -14.36 23.03
CA THR A 46 0.48 -13.03 22.64
C THR A 46 -1.04 -12.92 22.77
N MET A 47 -1.81 -13.94 22.40
CA MET A 47 -3.27 -13.95 22.56
C MET A 47 -3.69 -13.81 24.02
N LYS A 48 -3.05 -14.55 24.94
CA LYS A 48 -3.31 -14.44 26.39
C LYS A 48 -2.97 -13.04 26.91
N TYR A 49 -1.81 -12.51 26.51
CA TYR A 49 -1.40 -11.16 26.89
C TYR A 49 -2.42 -10.11 26.45
N LEU A 50 -2.86 -10.14 25.19
CA LEU A 50 -3.85 -9.20 24.67
C LEU A 50 -5.21 -9.34 25.38
N ALA A 51 -5.60 -10.54 25.78
CA ALA A 51 -6.84 -10.77 26.54
C ALA A 51 -6.79 -10.16 27.95
N GLU A 52 -5.61 -10.10 28.56
CA GLU A 52 -5.39 -9.55 29.91
C GLU A 52 -5.09 -8.03 29.90
N HIS A 53 -4.73 -7.46 28.74
CA HIS A 53 -4.28 -6.06 28.60
C HIS A 53 -5.13 -5.31 27.56
N PRO A 54 -6.27 -4.71 27.96
CA PRO A 54 -7.18 -4.01 27.05
C PRO A 54 -6.52 -2.88 26.26
N GLU A 55 -5.57 -2.14 26.82
CA GLU A 55 -4.88 -1.07 26.09
C GLU A 55 -4.06 -1.63 24.92
N ALA A 56 -3.37 -2.76 25.14
CA ALA A 56 -2.58 -3.41 24.10
C ALA A 56 -3.48 -3.97 22.99
N TYR A 57 -4.62 -4.56 23.34
CA TYR A 57 -5.61 -5.04 22.38
C TYR A 57 -6.18 -3.90 21.54
N ASN A 58 -6.57 -2.79 22.18
CA ASN A 58 -7.09 -1.62 21.48
C ASN A 58 -6.05 -0.99 20.55
N GLN A 59 -4.78 -1.00 20.94
CA GLN A 59 -3.70 -0.51 20.08
C GLN A 59 -3.58 -1.34 18.79
N SER A 60 -3.80 -2.66 18.82
CA SER A 60 -3.85 -3.51 17.62
C SER A 60 -5.03 -3.21 16.69
N LEU A 61 -6.10 -2.59 17.19
CA LEU A 61 -7.31 -2.24 16.42
C LEU A 61 -7.39 -0.76 16.04
N ARG A 62 -6.42 0.06 16.49
CA ARG A 62 -6.42 1.52 16.35
C ARG A 62 -6.51 2.01 14.91
N TRP A 63 -6.00 1.22 13.95
CA TRP A 63 -6.10 1.49 12.51
C TRP A 63 -7.54 1.62 12.00
N LYS A 64 -8.55 1.09 12.71
CA LYS A 64 -9.96 1.28 12.36
C LYS A 64 -10.45 2.70 12.58
N TYR A 65 -9.84 3.43 13.51
CA TYR A 65 -10.20 4.80 13.86
C TYR A 65 -9.28 5.82 13.20
N GLU A 66 -7.97 5.56 13.17
CA GLU A 66 -6.96 6.46 12.60
C GLU A 66 -6.76 6.25 11.10
N GLY A 67 -7.25 5.13 10.58
CA GLY A 67 -7.02 4.69 9.22
C GLY A 67 -5.87 3.68 9.11
N PRO A 68 -5.88 2.85 8.05
CA PRO A 68 -4.82 1.89 7.79
C PRO A 68 -3.55 2.58 7.28
N SER A 69 -2.45 1.83 7.24
CA SER A 69 -1.19 2.26 6.66
C SER A 69 -1.31 2.65 5.18
N ASP A 70 -0.46 3.56 4.72
CA ASP A 70 -0.48 4.01 3.32
C ASP A 70 -0.13 2.90 2.33
N SER A 71 0.69 1.92 2.75
CA SER A 71 0.94 0.70 1.98
C SER A 71 -0.32 -0.13 1.81
N PHE A 72 -1.13 -0.29 2.86
CA PHE A 72 -2.39 -1.01 2.76
C PHE A 72 -3.41 -0.25 1.91
N LYS A 73 -3.52 1.08 2.07
CA LYS A 73 -4.36 1.93 1.20
C LYS A 73 -3.98 1.73 -0.26
N ALA A 74 -2.68 1.70 -0.59
CA ALA A 74 -2.22 1.43 -1.94
C ALA A 74 -2.70 0.09 -2.52
N LEU A 75 -2.74 -0.96 -1.71
CA LEU A 75 -3.26 -2.26 -2.12
C LEU A 75 -4.78 -2.20 -2.39
N VAL A 76 -5.53 -1.51 -1.52
CA VAL A 76 -6.98 -1.33 -1.67
C VAL A 76 -7.33 -0.44 -2.87
N ASP A 77 -6.56 0.62 -3.12
CA ASP A 77 -6.73 1.49 -4.30
C ASP A 77 -6.56 0.69 -5.59
N MET A 78 -5.57 -0.22 -5.64
CA MET A 78 -5.43 -1.12 -6.77
C MET A 78 -6.65 -2.02 -6.89
N ALA A 79 -7.23 -2.48 -5.76
CA ALA A 79 -8.45 -3.28 -5.74
C ALA A 79 -9.66 -2.61 -6.43
N ALA A 80 -9.74 -1.28 -6.40
CA ALA A 80 -10.84 -0.50 -6.98
C ALA A 80 -10.90 -0.57 -8.52
N VAL A 81 -9.79 -0.93 -9.17
CA VAL A 81 -9.71 -1.02 -10.63
C VAL A 81 -9.89 -2.47 -11.07
N HIS A 82 -10.72 -2.71 -12.09
CA HIS A 82 -10.91 -4.06 -12.65
C HIS A 82 -9.58 -4.67 -13.12
N SER A 83 -9.42 -5.99 -13.01
CA SER A 83 -8.15 -6.69 -13.29
C SER A 83 -7.62 -6.42 -14.70
N SER A 84 -8.51 -6.37 -15.71
CA SER A 84 -8.14 -6.00 -17.08
C SER A 84 -7.59 -4.57 -17.18
N CYS A 85 -8.22 -3.61 -16.49
CA CYS A 85 -7.76 -2.22 -16.47
C CYS A 85 -6.39 -2.09 -15.78
N ARG A 86 -6.11 -2.88 -14.74
CA ARG A 86 -4.77 -2.91 -14.12
C ARG A 86 -3.70 -3.37 -15.09
N LEU A 87 -4.00 -4.39 -15.90
CA LEU A 87 -3.08 -4.84 -16.94
C LEU A 87 -2.82 -3.74 -17.96
N CYS A 88 -3.86 -3.03 -18.42
CA CYS A 88 -3.70 -1.89 -19.32
C CYS A 88 -2.82 -0.79 -18.73
N ILE A 89 -3.05 -0.43 -17.46
CA ILE A 89 -2.25 0.57 -16.74
C ILE A 89 -0.78 0.13 -16.64
N HIS A 90 -0.54 -1.15 -16.32
CA HIS A 90 0.81 -1.71 -16.22
C HIS A 90 1.53 -1.71 -17.57
N LEU A 91 0.85 -2.14 -18.64
CA LEU A 91 1.40 -2.12 -20.00
C LEU A 91 1.71 -0.69 -20.45
N ALA A 92 0.80 0.25 -20.21
CA ALA A 92 1.02 1.66 -20.52
C ALA A 92 2.24 2.24 -19.78
N THR A 93 2.44 1.88 -18.51
CA THR A 93 3.66 2.25 -17.75
C THR A 93 4.91 1.66 -18.36
N ALA A 94 4.93 0.36 -18.65
CA ALA A 94 6.10 -0.30 -19.22
C ALA A 94 6.46 0.26 -20.62
N ILE A 95 5.46 0.62 -21.44
CA ILE A 95 5.68 1.30 -22.73
C ILE A 95 6.27 2.68 -22.48
N ARG A 96 5.70 3.48 -21.57
CA ARG A 96 6.19 4.82 -21.27
C ARG A 96 7.62 4.79 -20.74
N GLU A 97 7.95 3.94 -19.79
CA GLU A 97 9.32 3.80 -19.26
C GLU A 97 10.34 3.53 -20.38
N LYS A 98 9.96 2.72 -21.39
CA LYS A 98 10.82 2.50 -22.57
C LYS A 98 10.97 3.76 -23.42
N GLU A 99 9.90 4.52 -23.64
CA GLU A 99 9.96 5.80 -24.35
C GLU A 99 10.81 6.82 -23.59
N GLU A 100 10.69 6.89 -22.26
CA GLU A 100 11.44 7.81 -21.41
C GLU A 100 12.94 7.50 -21.37
N ASN A 101 13.28 6.22 -21.43
CA ASN A 101 14.67 5.76 -21.58
C ASN A 101 15.23 6.00 -22.99
N SER A 102 14.42 6.42 -23.96
CA SER A 102 14.90 6.70 -25.32
C SER A 102 15.70 8.02 -25.38
N PRO A 103 16.69 8.14 -26.27
CA PRO A 103 17.52 9.34 -26.41
C PRO A 103 16.73 10.60 -26.79
N GLY A 104 15.54 10.44 -27.38
CA GLY A 104 14.67 11.55 -27.75
C GLY A 104 13.96 12.17 -26.55
N PHE A 105 13.60 11.37 -25.55
CA PHE A 105 12.88 11.84 -24.37
C PHE A 105 13.80 12.50 -23.34
N GLN A 106 15.05 12.05 -23.22
CA GLN A 106 16.06 12.69 -22.36
C GLN A 106 16.36 14.15 -22.74
N LYS A 107 16.00 14.58 -23.95
CA LYS A 107 16.18 15.96 -24.42
C LYS A 107 15.05 16.90 -23.99
N ARG A 108 13.98 16.40 -23.35
CA ARG A 108 12.87 17.24 -22.89
C ARG A 108 13.29 18.03 -21.65
N PRO A 109 13.20 19.38 -21.65
CA PRO A 109 13.56 20.18 -20.48
C PRO A 109 12.53 19.96 -19.36
N CYS A 110 12.96 19.34 -18.25
CA CYS A 110 12.15 19.15 -17.04
C CYS A 110 12.22 20.33 -16.05
N LYS A 111 13.05 21.34 -16.37
CA LYS A 111 13.18 22.58 -15.60
C LYS A 111 13.35 23.77 -16.53
N CYS A 112 12.77 24.90 -16.14
CA CYS A 112 12.91 26.17 -16.82
C CYS A 112 13.29 27.24 -15.79
N THR A 113 14.46 27.86 -15.95
CA THR A 113 14.92 28.93 -15.06
C THR A 113 14.78 30.28 -15.78
N ARG A 114 14.06 31.22 -15.17
CA ARG A 114 13.91 32.60 -15.65
C ARG A 114 14.31 33.56 -14.52
N GLY A 115 15.47 34.20 -14.64
CA GLY A 115 15.99 35.06 -13.59
C GLY A 115 16.29 34.27 -12.32
N SER A 116 15.66 34.64 -11.20
CA SER A 116 15.78 33.94 -9.91
C SER A 116 14.74 32.83 -9.68
N GLU A 117 13.76 32.67 -10.58
CA GLU A 117 12.71 31.65 -10.43
C GLU A 117 13.03 30.40 -11.27
N THR A 118 12.85 29.21 -10.69
CA THR A 118 12.99 27.93 -11.39
C THR A 118 11.66 27.20 -11.34
N VAL A 119 11.10 26.89 -12.51
CA VAL A 119 9.88 26.09 -12.63
C VAL A 119 10.25 24.67 -13.01
N TYR A 120 9.80 23.71 -12.22
CA TYR A 120 9.93 22.28 -12.49
C TYR A 120 8.66 21.77 -13.16
N HIS A 121 8.82 21.01 -14.24
CA HIS A 121 7.73 20.28 -14.88
C HIS A 121 7.76 18.82 -14.43
N LEU A 122 6.72 18.41 -13.72
CA LEU A 122 6.48 17.04 -13.32
C LEU A 122 5.39 16.44 -14.20
N TYR A 123 5.62 15.21 -14.65
CA TYR A 123 4.60 14.41 -15.32
C TYR A 123 4.21 13.29 -14.37
N ILE A 124 3.02 13.38 -13.77
CA ILE A 124 2.57 12.46 -12.72
C ILE A 124 1.30 11.74 -13.15
N ARG A 125 0.99 10.63 -12.49
CA ARG A 125 -0.30 9.95 -12.64
C ARG A 125 -0.81 9.52 -11.30
N GLU A 126 -2.05 9.88 -11.02
CA GLU A 126 -2.75 9.43 -9.83
C GLU A 126 -2.89 7.89 -9.86
N ARG A 127 -2.72 7.26 -8.70
CA ARG A 127 -2.85 5.80 -8.59
C ARG A 127 -4.25 5.38 -9.08
N GLY A 128 -4.28 4.35 -9.94
CA GLY A 128 -5.54 3.82 -10.49
C GLY A 128 -6.10 4.58 -11.69
N ARG A 129 -5.52 5.71 -12.08
CA ARG A 129 -5.87 6.40 -13.34
C ARG A 129 -4.96 5.96 -14.49
N PHE A 130 -5.49 6.09 -15.71
CA PHE A 130 -4.75 5.78 -16.93
C PHE A 130 -3.91 6.96 -17.41
N GLU A 131 -4.48 8.17 -17.38
CA GLU A 131 -3.88 9.39 -17.92
C GLU A 131 -2.84 10.01 -16.99
N MET A 132 -1.77 10.55 -17.60
CA MET A 132 -0.73 11.32 -16.91
C MET A 132 -1.03 12.82 -17.04
N GLU A 133 -0.80 13.57 -15.98
CA GLU A 133 -1.02 15.01 -15.89
C GLU A 133 0.29 15.78 -15.77
N SER A 134 0.31 16.99 -16.34
CA SER A 134 1.44 17.91 -16.23
C SER A 134 1.24 18.84 -15.04
N ILE A 135 2.17 18.80 -14.08
CA ILE A 135 2.21 19.68 -12.92
C ILE A 135 3.44 20.57 -13.00
N PHE A 136 3.28 21.85 -12.71
CA PHE A 136 4.36 22.84 -12.69
C PHE A 136 4.57 23.33 -11.26
N LEU A 137 5.74 23.05 -10.69
CA LEU A 137 6.13 23.53 -9.36
C LEU A 137 7.10 24.70 -9.51
N ARG A 138 6.97 25.71 -8.64
CA ARG A 138 7.88 26.86 -8.57
C ARG A 138 8.78 26.74 -7.35
#